data_AF-A0A9Q8US91-F1
#
_entry.id   AF-A0A9Q8US91-F1
#
_cell.length_a   1.000
_cell.length_b   1.000
_cell.length_c   1.000
_cell.angle_alpha   90.00
_cell.angle_beta   90.00
_cell.angle_gamma   90.00
#
_symmetry.space_group_name_H-M   'P 1'
#
loop_
_entity.id
_entity.type
_entity.pdbx_description
1 polymer ?
#
loop_
_entity_poly.entity_id
_entity_poly.type
_entity_poly.pdbx_seq_one_letter_code
_entity_poly.pdbx_strand_id
1 'polypeptide(L)'
;MKAKGQAFIVFSSAEEAEIALDSLQGFEIFERPMNVQYAKTRSDATVQKEEGEAGLEQHKKQRIAEKERKQAIEAAEAQAKPAKRAAAESLAERPAKTTKPGPGGANQDEYLPPNKILLLRELPEDYGKEALTAVFQRFPGFKEVRVVPGRKGLAFAEYEDETGAIAAREAMNGVTLGEKNIRVTFQRQ
;
A
#
# COMPACT_ATOMS: atom_id res chain seq x y z
N MET A 1 2.11 8.89 -7.13
CA MET A 1 3.47 8.33 -6.98
C MET A 1 3.55 7.59 -5.65
N LYS A 2 3.93 6.30 -5.65
CA LYS A 2 4.10 5.48 -4.43
C LYS A 2 5.60 5.27 -4.13
N ALA A 3 6.32 6.35 -3.79
CA ALA A 3 7.76 6.27 -3.47
C ALA A 3 8.12 7.21 -2.30
N LYS A 4 7.29 7.25 -1.25
CA LYS A 4 7.65 8.00 -0.02
C LYS A 4 8.79 7.25 0.68
N GLY A 5 9.87 7.96 1.02
CA GLY A 5 11.05 7.41 1.69
C GLY A 5 12.10 6.78 0.76
N GLN A 6 12.04 7.04 -0.55
CA GLN A 6 13.05 6.61 -1.52
C GLN A 6 13.49 7.82 -2.36
N ALA A 7 14.77 7.87 -2.70
CA ALA A 7 15.35 8.90 -3.56
C ALA A 7 16.29 8.25 -4.58
N PHE A 8 16.43 8.88 -5.74
CA PHE A 8 17.41 8.52 -6.76
C PHE A 8 18.42 9.66 -6.87
N ILE A 9 19.69 9.36 -6.66
CA ILE A 9 20.79 10.32 -6.76
C ILE A 9 21.62 9.92 -7.97
N VAL A 10 21.92 10.89 -8.83
CA VAL A 10 22.71 10.70 -10.04
C VAL A 10 24.04 11.40 -9.85
N PHE A 11 25.12 10.62 -9.82
CA PHE A 11 26.48 11.14 -9.75
C PHE A 11 27.04 11.41 -11.14
N SER A 12 28.10 12.21 -11.21
CA SER A 12 28.76 12.53 -12.48
C SER A 12 29.68 11.41 -12.95
N SER A 13 30.24 10.65 -12.00
CA SER A 13 31.11 9.50 -12.22
C SER A 13 30.61 8.26 -11.48
N ALA A 14 30.92 7.08 -12.00
CA ALA A 14 30.64 5.81 -11.33
C ALA A 14 31.45 5.65 -10.02
N GLU A 15 32.68 6.17 -9.99
CA GLU A 15 33.57 6.12 -8.82
C GLU A 15 32.98 6.92 -7.64
N GLU A 16 32.40 8.09 -7.91
CA GLU A 16 31.72 8.90 -6.89
C GLU A 16 30.51 8.17 -6.30
N ALA A 17 29.79 7.42 -7.14
CA ALA A 17 28.63 6.64 -6.69
C ALA A 17 29.04 5.47 -5.79
N GLU A 18 30.19 4.83 -6.06
CA GLU A 18 30.74 3.75 -5.24
C GLU A 18 31.19 4.26 -3.86
N ILE A 19 31.93 5.38 -3.83
CA ILE A 19 32.33 6.02 -2.57
C ILE A 19 31.11 6.40 -1.73
N ALA A 20 30.07 6.95 -2.37
CA ALA A 20 28.83 7.31 -1.69
C ALA A 20 28.09 6.08 -1.15
N LEU A 21 28.08 4.97 -1.89
CA LEU A 21 27.46 3.72 -1.44
C LEU A 21 28.17 3.17 -0.20
N ASP A 22 29.50 3.09 -0.22
CA ASP A 22 30.27 2.55 0.91
C ASP A 22 30.22 3.46 2.14
N SER A 23 30.24 4.77 1.94
CA SER A 23 30.32 5.74 3.04
C SER A 23 28.96 6.05 3.68
N LEU A 24 27.87 6.00 2.90
CA LEU A 24 26.54 6.41 3.36
C LEU A 24 25.62 5.23 3.68
N GLN A 25 26.07 4.00 3.45
CA GLN A 25 25.29 2.82 3.82
C GLN A 25 25.10 2.76 5.35
N GLY A 26 23.84 2.73 5.79
CA GLY A 26 23.49 2.73 7.20
C GLY A 26 23.61 4.09 7.88
N PHE A 27 23.92 5.17 7.15
CA PHE A 27 23.98 6.51 7.71
C PHE A 27 22.61 6.93 8.27
N GLU A 28 22.58 7.37 9.52
CA GLU A 28 21.33 7.71 10.20
C GLU A 28 20.84 9.12 9.82
N ILE A 29 19.68 9.17 9.17
CA ILE A 29 18.99 10.41 8.81
C ILE A 29 17.61 10.41 9.48
N PHE A 30 17.30 11.46 10.24
CA PHE A 30 16.06 11.59 11.01
C PHE A 30 15.77 10.33 11.85
N GLU A 31 16.79 9.83 12.56
CA GLU A 31 16.70 8.66 13.44
C GLU A 31 16.41 7.34 12.71
N ARG A 32 16.61 7.30 11.38
CA ARG A 32 16.46 6.10 10.56
C ARG A 32 17.73 5.82 9.76
N PRO A 33 18.33 4.63 9.85
CA PRO A 33 19.48 4.27 9.02
C PRO A 33 19.05 4.19 7.54
N MET A 34 19.79 4.88 6.68
CA MET A 34 19.58 4.87 5.24
C MET A 34 20.12 3.58 4.61
N ASN A 35 19.45 3.11 3.55
CA ASN A 35 19.92 2.01 2.72
C ASN A 35 20.15 2.52 1.29
N VAL A 36 21.38 2.40 0.82
CA VAL A 36 21.88 2.83 -0.48
C VAL A 36 22.13 1.61 -1.35
N GLN A 37 21.60 1.62 -2.57
CA GLN A 37 21.77 0.56 -3.56
C GLN A 37 21.87 1.17 -4.96
N TYR A 38 22.55 0.48 -5.87
CA TYR A 38 22.51 0.83 -7.29
C TYR A 38 21.10 0.69 -7.86
N ALA A 39 20.74 1.61 -8.75
CA ALA A 39 19.47 1.55 -9.46
C ALA A 39 19.47 0.37 -10.45
N LYS A 40 18.30 -0.27 -10.60
CA LYS A 40 18.12 -1.41 -11.52
C LYS A 40 18.16 -1.01 -13.00
N THR A 41 17.86 0.25 -13.27
CA THR A 41 17.80 0.84 -14.61
C THR A 41 18.62 2.12 -14.62
N ARG A 42 19.15 2.49 -15.79
CA ARG A 42 19.85 3.77 -15.97
C ARG A 42 18.91 4.93 -15.65
N SER A 43 19.46 6.02 -15.12
CA SER A 43 18.68 7.21 -14.82
C SER A 43 18.42 8.02 -16.09
N ASP A 44 17.27 8.69 -16.17
CA ASP A 44 16.92 9.52 -17.32
C ASP A 44 17.95 10.65 -17.54
N ALA A 45 18.54 11.18 -16.46
CA ALA A 45 19.59 12.21 -16.54
C ALA A 45 20.89 11.67 -17.14
N THR A 46 21.28 10.43 -16.82
CA THR A 46 22.46 9.79 -17.41
C THR A 46 22.23 9.49 -18.89
N VAL A 47 21.05 8.94 -19.24
CA VAL A 47 20.68 8.64 -20.62
C VAL A 47 20.61 9.91 -21.47
N GLN A 48 20.05 11.00 -20.94
CA GLN A 48 20.01 12.28 -21.65
C GLN A 48 21.41 12.85 -21.93
N LYS A 49 22.36 12.66 -21.01
CA LYS A 49 23.73 13.16 -21.14
C LYS A 49 24.57 12.33 -22.12
N GLU A 50 24.39 11.01 -22.15
CA GLU A 50 25.16 10.09 -23.00
C GLU A 50 24.53 9.89 -24.39
N GLU A 51 23.21 9.77 -24.47
CA GLU A 51 22.47 9.35 -25.67
C GLU A 51 21.57 10.47 -26.24
N GLY A 52 21.54 11.63 -25.58
CA GLY A 52 20.75 12.80 -26.00
C GLY A 52 19.24 12.66 -25.78
N GLU A 53 18.47 13.59 -26.36
CA GLU A 53 17.01 13.62 -26.26
C GLU A 53 16.34 12.38 -26.87
N ALA A 54 16.92 11.85 -27.96
CA ALA A 54 16.44 10.65 -28.64
C ALA A 54 16.58 9.38 -27.78
N GLY A 55 17.66 9.26 -26.99
CA GLY A 55 17.84 8.16 -26.03
C GLY A 55 16.83 8.22 -24.88
N LEU A 56 16.53 9.42 -24.38
CA LEU A 56 15.54 9.61 -23.32
C LEU A 56 14.12 9.24 -23.77
N GLU A 57 13.73 9.58 -24.99
CA GLU A 57 12.44 9.16 -25.55
C GLU A 57 12.33 7.64 -25.70
N GLN A 58 13.39 6.98 -26.15
CA GLN A 58 13.43 5.51 -26.24
C GLN A 58 13.39 4.85 -24.86
N HIS A 59 14.15 5.36 -23.90
CA HIS A 59 14.16 4.84 -22.52
C HIS A 59 12.78 4.99 -21.86
N LYS A 60 12.13 6.14 -22.04
CA LYS A 60 10.77 6.40 -21.55
C LYS A 60 9.75 5.48 -22.22
N LYS A 61 9.86 5.27 -23.53
CA LYS A 61 8.97 4.38 -24.30
C LYS A 61 9.14 2.91 -23.91
N GLN A 62 10.38 2.45 -23.67
CA GLN A 62 10.65 1.11 -23.16
C GLN A 62 10.05 0.90 -21.76
N ARG A 63 10.17 1.90 -20.88
CA ARG A 63 9.60 1.84 -19.53
C ARG A 63 8.07 1.79 -19.53
N ILE A 64 7.44 2.47 -20.47
CA ILE A 64 5.98 2.43 -20.67
C ILE A 64 5.58 1.05 -21.21
N ALA A 65 6.26 0.57 -22.26
CA ALA A 65 5.96 -0.72 -22.88
C ALA A 65 6.17 -1.90 -21.92
N GLU A 66 7.20 -1.88 -21.07
CA GLU A 66 7.40 -2.92 -20.06
C GLU A 66 6.30 -2.90 -19.00
N LYS A 67 5.90 -1.70 -18.56
CA LYS A 67 4.79 -1.53 -17.62
C LYS A 67 3.47 -2.01 -18.21
N GLU A 68 3.20 -1.70 -19.49
CA GLU A 68 2.01 -2.18 -20.21
C GLU A 68 2.04 -3.69 -20.42
N ARG A 69 3.20 -4.26 -20.77
CA ARG A 69 3.37 -5.72 -20.92
C ARG A 69 3.12 -6.44 -19.59
N LYS A 70 3.64 -5.91 -18.48
CA LYS A 70 3.41 -6.48 -17.15
C LYS A 70 1.94 -6.35 -16.73
N GLN A 71 1.31 -5.22 -16.98
CA GLN A 71 -0.13 -5.02 -16.71
C GLN A 71 -1.02 -5.91 -17.59
N ALA A 72 -0.65 -6.15 -18.85
CA ALA A 72 -1.40 -7.03 -19.75
C ALA A 72 -1.34 -8.49 -19.31
N ILE A 73 -0.18 -8.96 -18.85
CA ILE A 73 -0.02 -10.33 -18.31
C ILE A 73 -0.84 -10.49 -17.02
N GLU A 74 -0.78 -9.51 -16.12
CA GLU A 74 -1.54 -9.52 -14.87
C GLU A 74 -3.06 -9.45 -15.10
N ALA A 75 -3.50 -8.65 -16.08
CA ALA A 75 -4.92 -8.57 -16.47
C ALA A 75 -5.42 -9.86 -17.15
N ALA A 76 -4.58 -10.51 -17.98
CA ALA A 76 -4.92 -11.78 -18.59
C ALA A 76 -5.00 -12.92 -17.55
N GLU A 77 -4.09 -12.93 -16.56
CA GLU A 77 -4.12 -13.89 -15.46
C GLU A 77 -5.33 -13.67 -14.52
N ALA A 78 -5.73 -12.41 -14.31
CA ALA A 78 -6.93 -12.08 -13.54
C ALA A 78 -8.23 -12.50 -14.24
N GLN A 79 -8.27 -12.46 -15.58
CA GLN A 79 -9.44 -12.88 -16.38
C GLN A 79 -9.48 -14.40 -16.62
N ALA A 80 -8.34 -15.09 -16.50
CA ALA A 80 -8.25 -16.54 -16.67
C ALA A 80 -8.64 -17.36 -15.41
N LYS A 81 -9.07 -16.72 -14.30
CA LYS A 81 -9.72 -17.41 -13.18
C LYS A 81 -11.23 -17.46 -13.41
N PRO A 82 -11.82 -18.58 -13.87
CA PRO A 82 -13.26 -18.70 -13.99
C PRO A 82 -13.89 -18.73 -12.60
N ALA A 83 -14.81 -17.79 -12.35
CA ALA A 83 -15.81 -17.89 -11.31
C ALA A 83 -16.65 -19.17 -11.53
N LYS A 84 -16.29 -20.26 -10.84
CA LYS A 84 -17.18 -21.41 -10.66
C LYS A 84 -17.90 -21.30 -9.31
N ARG A 85 -19.14 -20.84 -9.43
CA ARG A 85 -20.38 -21.37 -8.83
C ARG A 85 -20.66 -21.19 -7.33
N ALA A 86 -21.87 -20.69 -7.11
CA ALA A 86 -22.69 -20.92 -5.93
C ALA A 86 -23.02 -22.42 -5.74
N ALA A 87 -23.39 -22.74 -4.50
CA ALA A 87 -24.12 -23.91 -3.99
C ALA A 87 -23.33 -25.10 -3.40
N ALA A 88 -23.59 -25.29 -2.09
CA ALA A 88 -23.74 -26.53 -1.31
C ALA A 88 -22.53 -27.42 -0.95
N GLU A 89 -22.29 -27.50 0.36
CA GLU A 89 -21.90 -28.64 1.22
C GLU A 89 -21.03 -29.79 0.65
N SER A 90 -19.89 -30.04 1.30
CA SER A 90 -19.53 -31.36 1.84
C SER A 90 -18.23 -31.29 2.66
N LEU A 91 -18.23 -32.01 3.79
CA LEU A 91 -17.11 -32.25 4.70
C LEU A 91 -16.05 -33.19 4.09
N ALA A 92 -14.82 -33.06 4.63
CA ALA A 92 -13.69 -33.99 4.59
C ALA A 92 -13.02 -34.18 3.21
N GLU A 93 -11.70 -34.25 3.01
CA GLU A 93 -10.59 -34.61 3.89
C GLU A 93 -9.28 -34.09 3.23
N ARG A 94 -8.21 -33.95 4.02
CA ARG A 94 -6.89 -33.37 3.65
C ARG A 94 -6.07 -34.34 2.76
N PRO A 95 -4.98 -33.90 2.11
CA PRO A 95 -3.69 -33.95 2.81
C PRO A 95 -2.79 -32.74 2.55
N ALA A 96 -1.98 -32.44 3.57
CA ALA A 96 -1.06 -31.31 3.64
C ALA A 96 0.13 -31.42 2.67
N LYS A 97 0.58 -30.27 2.14
CA LYS A 97 2.00 -30.05 1.90
C LYS A 97 2.39 -28.62 2.28
N THR A 98 3.21 -28.58 3.32
CA THR A 98 3.92 -27.48 3.94
C THR A 98 4.86 -26.76 2.97
N THR A 99 4.86 -25.43 2.96
CA THR A 99 6.10 -24.61 2.89
C THR A 99 5.84 -23.16 3.31
N LYS A 100 6.37 -22.84 4.51
CA LYS A 100 6.88 -21.55 5.03
C LYS A 100 5.91 -20.37 5.26
N PRO A 101 5.76 -19.91 6.52
CA PRO A 101 5.17 -18.61 6.82
C PRO A 101 6.19 -17.51 6.50
N GLY A 102 5.91 -16.71 5.46
CA GLY A 102 6.60 -15.43 5.26
C GLY A 102 6.08 -14.41 6.28
N PRO A 103 6.94 -13.65 6.97
CA PRO A 103 6.49 -12.55 7.82
C PRO A 103 6.09 -11.41 6.89
N GLY A 104 4.79 -11.21 6.65
CA GLY A 104 4.38 -10.13 5.74
C GLY A 104 2.89 -9.95 5.47
N GLY A 105 2.03 -10.83 5.98
CA GLY A 105 0.58 -10.77 5.76
C GLY A 105 -0.14 -9.54 6.35
N ALA A 106 0.55 -8.70 7.13
CA ALA A 106 -0.08 -7.58 7.82
C ALA A 106 -0.14 -6.26 7.02
N ASN A 107 0.64 -6.09 5.94
CA ASN A 107 0.88 -4.74 5.37
C ASN A 107 0.29 -4.46 3.98
N GLN A 108 -0.60 -5.30 3.44
CA GLN A 108 -1.22 -5.00 2.13
C GLN A 108 -2.21 -3.83 2.17
N ASP A 109 -2.78 -3.55 3.35
CA ASP A 109 -3.73 -2.46 3.54
C ASP A 109 -3.10 -1.20 4.15
N GLU A 110 -1.85 -1.30 4.60
CA GLU A 110 -1.03 -0.20 5.15
C GLU A 110 -0.62 0.80 4.05
N TYR A 111 -0.54 0.35 2.78
CA TYR A 111 -0.04 1.13 1.63
C TYR A 111 -1.13 1.59 0.67
N LEU A 112 -2.34 1.79 1.17
CA LEU A 112 -3.39 2.46 0.41
C LEU A 112 -3.07 3.96 0.38
N PRO A 113 -3.10 4.59 -0.80
CA PRO A 113 -2.87 6.04 -0.89
C PRO A 113 -3.86 6.76 0.03
N PRO A 114 -3.44 7.85 0.70
CA PRO A 114 -4.32 8.61 1.56
C PRO A 114 -5.63 8.93 0.86
N ASN A 115 -6.72 8.70 1.59
CA ASN A 115 -8.07 8.93 1.13
C ASN A 115 -8.84 9.53 2.30
N LYS A 116 -9.78 10.43 1.99
CA LYS A 116 -10.71 10.98 2.96
C LYS A 116 -11.69 9.94 3.52
N ILE A 117 -11.79 8.76 2.89
CA ILE A 117 -12.62 7.65 3.35
C ILE A 117 -11.75 6.56 3.97
N LEU A 118 -12.08 6.20 5.21
CA LEU A 118 -11.52 5.08 5.96
C LEU A 118 -12.44 3.87 5.89
N LEU A 119 -11.84 2.70 5.72
CA LEU A 119 -12.44 1.37 5.86
C LEU A 119 -12.08 0.79 7.22
N LEU A 120 -13.10 0.54 8.03
CA LEU A 120 -13.03 -0.10 9.33
C LEU A 120 -13.41 -1.58 9.18
N ARG A 121 -12.59 -2.46 9.75
CA ARG A 121 -12.80 -3.92 9.75
C ARG A 121 -12.69 -4.46 11.16
N GLU A 122 -13.18 -5.68 11.34
CA GLU A 122 -13.15 -6.41 12.62
C GLU A 122 -13.91 -5.69 13.74
N LEU A 123 -14.95 -4.91 13.37
CA LEU A 123 -15.84 -4.27 14.32
C LEU A 123 -16.72 -5.29 15.06
N PRO A 124 -16.90 -5.18 16.40
CA PRO A 124 -17.89 -5.97 17.14
C PRO A 124 -19.33 -5.65 16.68
N GLU A 125 -20.26 -6.61 16.81
CA GLU A 125 -21.67 -6.39 16.44
C GLU A 125 -22.34 -5.30 17.30
N ASP A 126 -21.86 -5.09 18.51
CA ASP A 126 -22.39 -4.08 19.45
C ASP A 126 -22.01 -2.64 19.08
N TYR A 127 -21.01 -2.45 18.19
CA TYR A 127 -20.55 -1.12 17.77
C TYR A 127 -21.29 -0.65 16.52
N GLY A 128 -22.46 -0.03 16.74
CA GLY A 128 -23.28 0.58 15.70
C GLY A 128 -22.76 1.94 15.19
N LYS A 129 -23.53 2.56 14.28
CA LYS A 129 -23.22 3.88 13.69
C LYS A 129 -22.96 4.95 14.74
N GLU A 130 -23.75 5.00 15.81
CA GLU A 130 -23.65 6.03 16.85
C GLU A 130 -22.35 5.92 17.65
N ALA A 131 -21.96 4.71 18.07
CA ALA A 131 -20.72 4.47 18.79
C ALA A 131 -19.48 4.82 17.92
N LEU A 132 -19.51 4.45 16.64
CA LEU A 132 -18.43 4.80 15.71
C LEU A 132 -18.39 6.30 15.44
N THR A 133 -19.55 6.96 15.32
CA THR A 133 -19.60 8.42 15.20
C THR A 133 -18.97 9.08 16.42
N ALA A 134 -19.29 8.61 17.63
CA ALA A 134 -18.72 9.17 18.87
C ALA A 134 -17.19 9.02 18.96
N VAL A 135 -16.65 7.92 18.44
CA VAL A 135 -15.21 7.65 18.42
C VAL A 135 -14.50 8.45 17.32
N PHE A 136 -15.08 8.54 16.12
CA PHE A 136 -14.40 9.16 14.97
C PHE A 136 -14.61 10.67 14.88
N GLN A 137 -15.66 11.23 15.49
CA GLN A 137 -15.87 12.69 15.58
C GLN A 137 -14.81 13.42 16.42
N ARG A 138 -14.06 12.69 17.26
CA ARG A 138 -12.97 13.27 18.07
C ARG A 138 -11.80 13.77 17.21
N PHE A 139 -11.73 13.30 15.97
CA PHE A 139 -10.72 13.72 15.00
C PHE A 139 -11.28 14.84 14.13
N PRO A 140 -10.46 15.86 13.80
CA PRO A 140 -10.90 16.98 13.01
C PRO A 140 -11.33 16.55 11.60
N GLY A 141 -12.34 17.24 11.06
CA GLY A 141 -12.84 17.00 9.70
C GLY A 141 -13.71 15.76 9.57
N PHE A 142 -14.28 15.21 10.64
CA PHE A 142 -15.22 14.09 10.56
C PHE A 142 -16.53 14.50 9.85
N LYS A 143 -16.97 13.72 8.84
CA LYS A 143 -18.25 13.92 8.15
C LYS A 143 -19.32 12.93 8.58
N GLU A 144 -19.14 11.65 8.24
CA GLU A 144 -20.16 10.62 8.50
C GLU A 144 -19.54 9.22 8.60
N VAL A 145 -20.18 8.34 9.39
CA VAL A 145 -19.97 6.89 9.35
C VAL A 145 -21.10 6.17 8.61
N ARG A 146 -20.74 5.33 7.63
CA ARG A 146 -21.64 4.43 6.92
C ARG A 146 -21.32 2.97 7.24
N VAL A 147 -22.20 2.32 7.99
CA VAL A 147 -22.13 0.88 8.25
C VAL A 147 -22.70 0.12 7.05
N VAL A 148 -22.09 -1.00 6.65
CA VAL A 148 -22.55 -1.78 5.49
C VAL A 148 -23.64 -2.77 5.91
N PRO A 149 -24.91 -2.59 5.48
CA PRO A 149 -25.94 -3.57 5.73
C PRO A 149 -25.60 -4.89 5.00
N GLY A 150 -25.62 -6.00 5.72
CA GLY A 150 -25.29 -7.33 5.18
C GLY A 150 -23.83 -7.77 5.33
N ARG A 151 -22.91 -6.89 5.77
CA ARG A 151 -21.57 -7.30 6.23
C ARG A 151 -21.31 -6.80 7.65
N LYS A 152 -21.54 -7.70 8.60
CA LYS A 152 -21.23 -7.47 10.00
C LYS A 152 -19.73 -7.28 10.18
N GLY A 153 -19.32 -6.25 10.92
CA GLY A 153 -17.91 -5.95 11.16
C GLY A 153 -17.23 -5.02 10.14
N LEU A 154 -17.99 -4.42 9.20
CA LEU A 154 -17.46 -3.49 8.19
C LEU A 154 -18.17 -2.15 8.21
N ALA A 155 -17.41 -1.06 8.32
CA ALA A 155 -17.94 0.29 8.24
C ALA A 155 -16.99 1.21 7.46
N PHE A 156 -17.53 2.32 6.97
CA PHE A 156 -16.78 3.39 6.32
C PHE A 156 -16.91 4.65 7.15
N ALA A 157 -15.80 5.35 7.39
CA ALA A 157 -15.82 6.69 7.98
C ALA A 157 -15.31 7.68 6.93
N GLU A 158 -16.10 8.70 6.61
CA GLU A 158 -15.73 9.78 5.70
C GLU A 158 -15.29 11.01 6.49
N TYR A 159 -14.19 11.60 6.03
CA TYR A 159 -13.67 12.88 6.48
C TYR A 159 -13.76 13.93 5.37
N GLU A 160 -13.65 15.20 5.74
CA GLU A 160 -13.53 16.32 4.82
C GLU A 160 -12.17 16.30 4.12
N ASP A 161 -11.11 16.12 4.90
CA ASP A 161 -9.72 16.12 4.44
C ASP A 161 -9.03 14.78 4.68
N GLU A 162 -8.05 14.47 3.82
CA GLU A 162 -7.18 13.31 3.98
C GLU A 162 -6.33 13.38 5.27
N THR A 163 -5.96 14.58 5.72
CA THR A 163 -5.19 14.79 6.94
C THR A 163 -5.94 14.31 8.19
N GLY A 164 -7.24 14.59 8.26
CA GLY A 164 -8.12 14.11 9.34
C GLY A 164 -8.27 12.60 9.31
N ALA A 165 -8.43 12.02 8.11
CA ALA A 165 -8.48 10.57 7.91
C ALA A 165 -7.18 9.86 8.31
N ILE A 166 -6.01 10.43 8.00
CA ILE A 166 -4.70 9.88 8.40
C ILE A 166 -4.59 9.85 9.94
N ALA A 167 -4.88 10.96 10.61
CA ALA A 167 -4.80 11.05 12.06
C ALA A 167 -5.75 10.05 12.75
N ALA A 168 -6.99 9.94 12.25
CA ALA A 168 -7.96 8.98 12.73
C ALA A 168 -7.53 7.54 12.51
N ARG A 169 -6.95 7.24 11.33
CA ARG A 169 -6.42 5.92 11.00
C ARG A 169 -5.29 5.52 11.94
N GLU A 170 -4.29 6.37 12.13
CA GLU A 170 -3.12 6.04 12.96
C GLU A 170 -3.51 5.83 14.42
N ALA A 171 -4.43 6.64 14.94
CA ALA A 171 -4.87 6.54 16.32
C ALA A 171 -5.86 5.38 16.57
N MET A 172 -6.61 4.92 15.56
CA MET A 172 -7.64 3.89 15.73
C MET A 172 -7.28 2.52 15.17
N ASN A 173 -6.27 2.44 14.30
CA ASN A 173 -5.82 1.16 13.77
C ASN A 173 -5.17 0.32 14.87
N GLY A 174 -5.73 -0.87 15.13
CA GLY A 174 -5.25 -1.80 16.16
C GLY A 174 -5.83 -1.57 17.55
N VAL A 175 -6.68 -0.55 17.74
CA VAL A 175 -7.35 -0.31 19.02
C VAL A 175 -8.33 -1.43 19.32
N THR A 176 -8.32 -1.91 20.56
CA THR A 176 -9.28 -2.90 21.03
C THR A 176 -10.61 -2.22 21.34
N LEU A 177 -11.65 -2.54 20.57
CA LEU A 177 -13.02 -2.10 20.80
C LEU A 177 -13.83 -3.32 21.26
N GLY A 178 -14.28 -3.32 22.52
CA GLY A 178 -14.87 -4.51 23.14
C GLY A 178 -13.85 -5.65 23.25
N GLU A 179 -14.17 -6.81 22.67
CA GLU A 179 -13.31 -8.01 22.67
C GLU A 179 -12.48 -8.18 21.39
N LYS A 180 -12.60 -7.27 20.40
CA LYS A 180 -11.92 -7.38 19.10
C LYS A 180 -11.04 -6.16 18.82
N ASN A 181 -9.93 -6.40 18.13
CA ASN A 181 -9.07 -5.33 17.62
C ASN A 181 -9.67 -4.80 16.32
N ILE A 182 -9.99 -3.52 16.28
CA ILE A 182 -10.46 -2.91 15.04
C ILE A 182 -9.29 -2.61 14.13
N ARG A 183 -9.48 -2.85 12.83
CA ARG A 183 -8.49 -2.54 11.81
C ARG A 183 -8.97 -1.41 10.94
N VAL A 184 -8.21 -0.31 10.92
CA VAL A 184 -8.57 0.93 10.20
C VAL A 184 -7.57 1.16 9.07
N THR A 185 -8.09 1.26 7.86
CA THR A 185 -7.31 1.31 6.61
C THR A 185 -7.95 2.32 5.67
N PHE A 186 -7.23 2.88 4.69
CA PHE A 186 -7.88 3.75 3.70
C PHE A 186 -8.79 2.95 2.78
N GLN A 187 -9.81 3.59 2.20
CA GLN A 187 -10.63 2.95 1.18
C GLN A 187 -9.88 2.87 -0.15
N ARG A 188 -9.91 1.68 -0.78
CA ARG A 188 -9.37 1.46 -2.14
C ARG A 188 -10.20 2.27 -3.15
N GLN A 189 -9.52 3.10 -3.94
CA GLN A 189 -10.08 3.79 -5.11
C GLN A 189 -10.36 2.77 -6.21
#